data_AF-M0E362-F1
#
_entry.id   AF-M0E362-F1
#
_cell.length_a   1.000
_cell.length_b   1.000
_cell.length_c   1.000
_cell.angle_alpha   90.00
_cell.angle_beta   90.00
_cell.angle_gamma   90.00
#
_symmetry.space_group_name_H-M   'P 1'
#
loop_
_entity.id
_entity.type
_entity.pdbx_description
1 polymer ?
#
loop_
_entity_poly.entity_id
_entity_poly.type
_entity_poly.pdbx_seq_one_letter_code
_entity_poly.pdbx_strand_id
1 'polypeptide(L)' 'MSDESLGVAVEHFLDEAESTLDSYDQGYADADATVSVLRTHINELAAAVDDGDDGDEETE' A
#
# COMPACT_ATOMS: atom_id res chain seq x y z
N MET A 1 10.91 3.85 -15.20
CA MET A 1 11.04 4.30 -13.80
C MET A 1 9.75 4.02 -13.04
N SER A 2 8.57 4.09 -13.68
CA SER A 2 7.27 3.75 -13.09
C SER A 2 7.15 2.31 -12.56
N ASP A 3 7.72 1.33 -13.27
CA ASP A 3 7.71 -0.08 -12.82
C ASP A 3 8.59 -0.30 -11.58
N GLU A 4 9.71 0.42 -11.47
CA GLU A 4 10.58 0.38 -10.28
C GLU A 4 9.95 1.14 -9.09
N SER A 5 9.27 2.26 -9.32
CA SER A 5 8.52 2.95 -8.26
C SER A 5 7.31 2.14 -7.79
N LEU A 6 6.63 1.44 -8.69
CA LEU A 6 5.54 0.53 -8.35
C LEU A 6 6.07 -0.67 -7.53
N GLY A 7 7.21 -1.24 -7.92
CA GLY A 7 7.89 -2.28 -7.15
C GLY A 7 8.14 -1.86 -5.70
N VAL A 8 8.71 -0.66 -5.51
CA VAL A 8 8.96 -0.09 -4.17
C VAL A 8 7.66 0.14 -3.40
N ALA A 9 6.60 0.62 -4.05
CA ALA A 9 5.30 0.83 -3.41
C ALA A 9 4.65 -0.49 -2.95
N VAL A 10 4.76 -1.54 -3.77
CA VAL A 10 4.26 -2.89 -3.42
C VAL A 10 5.07 -3.48 -2.26
N GLU A 11 6.40 -3.39 -2.30
CA GLU A 11 7.25 -3.86 -1.19
C GLU A 11 6.87 -3.16 0.12
N HIS A 12 6.76 -1.83 0.10
CA HIS A 12 6.34 -1.05 1.26
C HIS A 12 4.96 -1.47 1.78
N PHE A 13 3.98 -1.66 0.89
CA PHE A 13 2.65 -2.12 1.26
C PHE A 13 2.69 -3.49 1.97
N LEU A 14 3.50 -4.44 1.47
CA LEU A 14 3.60 -5.77 2.04
C LEU A 14 4.22 -5.73 3.45
N ASP A 15 5.27 -4.94 3.65
CA ASP A 15 5.90 -4.74 4.97
C ASP A 15 4.90 -4.14 5.99
N GLU A 16 4.17 -3.09 5.59
CA GLU A 16 3.19 -2.44 6.49
C GLU A 16 1.99 -3.33 6.80
N ALA A 17 1.53 -4.11 5.81
CA ALA A 17 0.44 -5.07 5.99
C ALA A 17 0.85 -6.20 6.94
N GLU A 18 2.07 -6.75 6.79
CA GLU A 18 2.58 -7.80 7.68
C GLU A 18 2.74 -7.28 9.12
N SER A 19 3.32 -6.10 9.30
CA SER A 19 3.46 -5.43 10.61
C SER A 19 2.10 -5.19 11.29
N THR A 20 1.10 -4.78 10.51
CA THR A 20 -0.28 -4.56 11.00
C THR A 20 -0.94 -5.87 11.44
N LEU A 21 -0.74 -6.96 10.68
CA LEU A 21 -1.25 -8.28 11.03
C LEU A 21 -0.52 -8.88 12.23
N ASP A 22 0.80 -8.73 12.31
CA ASP A 22 1.60 -9.17 13.47
C ASP A 22 1.14 -8.47 14.75
N SER A 23 0.81 -7.18 14.67
CA SER A 23 0.23 -6.42 15.78
C SER A 23 -1.15 -6.96 16.21
N TYR A 24 -1.98 -7.40 15.26
CA TYR A 24 -3.25 -8.05 15.55
C TYR A 24 -3.05 -9.43 16.20
N ASP A 25 -2.17 -10.26 15.65
CA ASP A 25 -1.90 -11.62 16.12
C ASP A 25 -1.29 -11.62 17.53
N GLN A 26 -0.49 -10.62 17.87
CA GLN A 26 0.02 -10.39 19.22
C GLN A 26 -1.03 -9.82 20.19
N GLY A 27 -2.21 -9.45 19.69
CA GLY A 27 -3.29 -8.85 20.48
C GLY A 27 -3.04 -7.38 20.85
N TYR A 28 -2.14 -6.68 20.16
CA TYR A 28 -1.88 -5.26 20.34
C TYR A 28 -2.91 -4.36 19.63
N ALA A 29 -3.67 -4.92 18.67
CA ALA A 29 -4.70 -4.21 17.93
C ALA A 29 -6.02 -5.00 17.88
N ASP A 30 -7.14 -4.29 17.95
CA ASP A 30 -8.48 -4.84 17.70
C ASP A 30 -8.72 -5.06 16.20
N ALA A 31 -9.55 -6.03 15.85
CA ALA A 31 -9.84 -6.37 14.45
C ALA A 31 -10.32 -5.17 13.61
N ASP A 32 -11.21 -4.33 14.16
CA ASP A 32 -11.71 -3.15 13.46
C ASP A 32 -10.61 -2.10 13.23
N ALA A 33 -9.67 -1.97 14.18
CA ALA A 33 -8.51 -1.08 14.05
C ALA A 33 -7.56 -1.61 12.96
N THR A 34 -7.24 -2.91 12.98
CA THR A 34 -6.42 -3.58 11.96
C THR A 34 -7.02 -3.40 10.56
N VAL A 35 -8.33 -3.61 10.40
CA VAL A 35 -9.02 -3.42 9.11
C VAL A 35 -8.97 -1.95 8.67
N SER A 36 -9.11 -1.00 9.59
CA SER A 36 -9.00 0.43 9.27
C SER A 36 -7.61 0.79 8.76
N VAL A 37 -6.56 0.26 9.39
CA VAL A 37 -5.16 0.51 8.99
C VAL A 37 -4.85 -0.13 7.63
N LEU A 38 -5.24 -1.40 7.44
CA LEU A 38 -5.07 -2.09 6.14
C LEU A 38 -5.77 -1.35 5.00
N ARG A 39 -6.96 -0.77 5.24
CA ARG A 39 -7.64 0.05 4.24
C ARG A 39 -6.87 1.30 3.86
N THR A 40 -6.18 1.93 4.81
CA THR A 40 -5.30 3.07 4.53
C THR A 40 -4.17 2.66 3.59
N HIS A 41 -3.45 1.58 3.92
CA HIS A 41 -2.35 1.09 3.08
C HIS A 41 -2.81 0.67 1.68
N ILE A 42 -4.01 0.08 1.55
CA ILE A 42 -4.59 -0.24 0.24
C ILE A 42 -4.84 1.03 -0.58
N ASN A 43 -5.35 2.10 0.04
CA ASN A 43 -5.59 3.36 -0.65
C ASN A 43 -4.27 4.03 -1.08
N GLU A 44 -3.23 3.95 -0.25
CA GLU A 44 -1.89 4.46 -0.57
C GLU A 44 -1.28 3.73 -1.76
N LEU A 45 -1.35 2.39 -1.78
CA LEU A 45 -0.90 1.60 -2.92
C LEU A 45 -1.73 1.90 -4.18
N ALA A 46 -3.05 2.02 -4.06
CA ALA A 46 -3.92 2.36 -5.18
C ALA A 46 -3.57 3.73 -5.79
N ALA A 47 -3.28 4.73 -4.94
CA ALA A 47 -2.83 6.04 -5.40
C ALA A 47 -1.47 5.97 -6.10
N ALA A 48 -0.54 5.14 -5.61
CA ALA A 48 0.76 4.94 -6.26
C ALA A 48 0.65 4.24 -7.62
N VAL A 49 -0.34 3.36 -7.80
CA VAL A 49 -0.65 2.73 -9.10
C VAL A 49 -1.20 3.75 -10.09
N ASP A 50 -2.14 4.60 -9.64
CA ASP A 50 -2.77 5.66 -10.45
C ASP A 50 -1.71 6.68 -10.93
N ASP A 51 -0.88 7.18 -10.00
CA ASP A 51 0.20 8.13 -10.29
C ASP A 51 1.29 7.53 -11.22
N GLY A 52 1.42 6.20 -11.23
CA GLY A 52 2.31 5.47 -12.13
C GLY A 52 1.79 5.32 -13.57
N ASP A 53 0.48 5.45 -13.79
CA ASP A 53 -0.22 5.31 -15.08
C ASP A 53 -0.35 6.67 -15.81
N ASP A 54 -0.49 7.78 -15.08
CA ASP A 54 -0.55 9.15 -15.62
C ASP A 54 0.75 9.65 -16.29
N GLY A 55 1.84 8.88 -16.23
CA GLY A 55 3.15 9.24 -16.79
C GLY A 55 3.35 8.89 -18.28
N ASP A 56 2.43 8.14 -18.90
CA ASP A 56 2.57 7.61 -20.28
C ASP A 56 1.67 8.31 -21.32
N GLU A 57 0.93 9.36 -20.95
CA GLU A 57 0.24 10.21 -21.95
C GLU A 57 1.24 11.19 -22.60
N GLU A 58 2.01 10.68 -23.56
CA GLU A 58 2.79 11.51 -24.49
C GLU A 58 1.84 12.48 -25.22
N THR A 59 2.07 13.77 -25.01
CA THR A 59 1.40 14.85 -25.73
C THR A 59 1.89 14.88 -27.18
N GLU A 60 1.02 14.54 -28.13
CA GLU A 60 1.24 14.67 -29.59
C GLU A 60 1.34 16.12 -30.08
#